data_AF-A0A258Y8V1-F1
#
_entry.id   AF-A0A258Y8V1-F1
#
_cell.length_a   1.000
_cell.length_b   1.000
_cell.length_c   1.000
_cell.angle_alpha   90.00
_cell.angle_beta   90.00
_cell.angle_gamma   90.00
#
_symmetry.space_group_name_H-M   'P 1'
#
loop_
_entity.id
_entity.type
_entity.pdbx_description
1 polymer ?
#
loop_
_entity_poly.entity_id
_entity_poly.type
_entity_poly.pdbx_seq_one_letter_code
_entity_poly.pdbx_strand_id
1 'polypeptide(L)'
;MLKKGKEEIIYLLNKCIEKFQLETGKDIVQNTNRKNYEGLAIALSEISNQLPFTSEKLGHQSYEADNGNGNTSYPFRKYDITGGQIKDSLFGLVASPRSFLVDTCYIYVYGMGRQAFEQSLPDDFLVQKLVPDSGSKDSLSLLQENQQLKMKLSEWEFKSKQQHSPFLLQVKKWKIVSSISLLLFMFIGYYYYQNSQKNVEEWNQLKRDFNLLPYTVTDAERSKLEGVWLCYTGSPQARISDSSRYHKVVANLIEIKYKNGYFVYNRYGASFNHIGYIQFESPEILSIYSRIKNDKGDVESPRHSLMSLESHEGYLTAISASWNFDVGNRNRIIGIREVYKKLGQGGRIEEVINSVENASCQCKIIKWIKEDKTVATYYLKNMLLDQMKDAELLKLINEKSILLKDPDEFLLMNKH
;
A
#
# COMPACT_ATOMS: atom_id res chain seq x y z
N MET A 1 -34.94 -12.98 52.48
CA MET A 1 -34.67 -11.71 51.75
C MET A 1 -33.46 -11.92 50.86
N LEU A 2 -33.44 -11.37 49.64
CA LEU A 2 -32.25 -11.44 48.79
C LEU A 2 -31.10 -10.62 49.40
N LYS A 3 -29.86 -11.08 49.19
CA LYS A 3 -28.66 -10.26 49.44
C LYS A 3 -28.78 -8.95 48.66
N LYS A 4 -28.28 -7.87 49.22
CA LYS A 4 -28.31 -6.53 48.61
C LYS A 4 -26.91 -5.95 48.53
N GLY A 5 -26.68 -5.14 47.49
CA GLY A 5 -25.47 -4.34 47.37
C GLY A 5 -24.28 -5.13 46.83
N LYS A 6 -23.12 -4.97 47.46
CA LYS A 6 -21.83 -5.49 46.97
C LYS A 6 -21.79 -7.01 46.75
N GLU A 7 -22.32 -7.81 47.68
CA GLU A 7 -22.28 -9.28 47.56
C GLU A 7 -23.15 -9.81 46.44
N GLU A 8 -24.32 -9.17 46.24
CA GLU A 8 -25.28 -9.53 45.20
C GLU A 8 -24.67 -9.32 43.80
N ILE A 9 -24.10 -8.13 43.54
CA ILE A 9 -23.56 -7.82 42.22
C ILE A 9 -22.30 -8.62 41.89
N ILE A 10 -21.43 -8.90 42.87
CA ILE A 10 -20.22 -9.72 42.64
C ILE A 10 -20.61 -11.14 42.23
N TYR A 11 -21.59 -11.73 42.90
CA TYR A 11 -22.07 -13.07 42.55
C TYR A 11 -22.67 -13.10 41.14
N LEU A 12 -23.56 -12.16 40.85
CA LEU A 12 -24.23 -12.07 39.55
C LEU A 12 -23.24 -11.84 38.40
N LEU A 13 -22.25 -10.95 38.58
CA LEU A 13 -21.25 -10.70 37.54
C LEU A 13 -20.36 -11.91 37.26
N ASN A 14 -20.01 -12.71 38.27
CA ASN A 14 -19.29 -13.96 38.06
C ASN A 14 -20.13 -14.94 37.23
N LYS A 15 -21.44 -15.03 37.50
CA LYS A 15 -22.37 -15.85 36.69
C LYS A 15 -22.53 -15.31 35.26
N CYS A 16 -22.57 -14.00 35.07
CA CYS A 16 -22.56 -13.39 33.75
C CYS A 16 -21.29 -13.73 32.97
N ILE A 17 -20.11 -13.70 33.61
CA ILE A 17 -18.84 -14.07 33.00
C ILE A 17 -18.84 -15.55 32.59
N GLU A 18 -19.21 -16.45 33.50
CA GLU A 18 -19.32 -17.89 33.22
C GLU A 18 -20.23 -18.15 32.01
N LYS A 19 -21.44 -17.56 32.00
CA LYS A 19 -22.40 -17.71 30.91
C LYS A 19 -21.87 -17.15 29.58
N PHE A 20 -21.28 -15.95 29.59
CA PHE A 20 -20.72 -15.33 28.40
C PHE A 20 -19.56 -16.13 27.78
N GLN A 21 -18.66 -16.67 28.63
CA GLN A 21 -17.55 -17.50 28.17
C GLN A 21 -18.06 -18.80 27.52
N LEU A 22 -19.10 -19.42 28.10
CA LEU A 22 -19.73 -20.60 27.55
C LEU A 22 -20.44 -20.33 26.21
N GLU A 23 -21.16 -19.21 26.10
CA GLU A 23 -21.92 -18.86 24.88
C GLU A 23 -21.04 -18.40 23.73
N THR A 24 -19.97 -17.65 24.01
CA THR A 24 -19.16 -17.01 22.97
C THR A 24 -17.83 -17.70 22.70
N GLY A 25 -17.38 -18.59 23.60
CA GLY A 25 -16.04 -19.20 23.56
C GLY A 25 -14.90 -18.21 23.79
N LYS A 26 -15.19 -16.96 24.19
CA LYS A 26 -14.18 -15.92 24.46
C LYS A 26 -13.91 -15.82 25.95
N ASP A 27 -12.66 -16.04 26.34
CA ASP A 27 -12.25 -15.93 27.73
C ASP A 27 -12.17 -14.49 28.23
N ILE A 28 -12.78 -14.23 29.40
CA ILE A 28 -12.67 -12.96 30.11
C ILE A 28 -11.59 -13.11 31.19
N VAL A 29 -10.42 -12.51 30.94
CA VAL A 29 -9.34 -12.47 31.93
C VAL A 29 -9.68 -11.44 33.01
N GLN A 30 -10.11 -11.93 34.17
CA GLN A 30 -10.54 -11.12 35.31
C GLN A 30 -9.36 -10.40 36.01
N ASN A 31 -8.88 -9.30 35.43
CA ASN A 31 -7.84 -8.46 36.01
C ASN A 31 -8.29 -6.98 36.06
N THR A 32 -7.38 -6.06 36.38
CA THR A 32 -7.70 -4.63 36.51
C THR A 32 -7.84 -3.90 35.16
N ASN A 33 -7.65 -4.56 34.01
CA ASN A 33 -7.81 -3.96 32.70
C ASN A 33 -9.27 -3.93 32.27
N ARG A 34 -9.85 -2.72 32.17
CA ARG A 34 -11.25 -2.49 31.75
C ARG A 34 -11.59 -3.08 30.38
N LYS A 35 -10.62 -3.19 29.47
CA LYS A 35 -10.85 -3.73 28.10
C LYS A 35 -11.23 -5.21 28.13
N ASN A 36 -10.78 -5.96 29.13
CA ASN A 36 -11.07 -7.39 29.23
C ASN A 36 -12.56 -7.67 29.44
N TYR A 37 -13.30 -6.72 30.00
CA TYR A 37 -14.73 -6.83 30.27
C TYR A 37 -15.59 -6.19 29.18
N GLU A 38 -14.99 -5.59 28.14
CA GLU A 38 -15.70 -4.80 27.13
C GLU A 38 -16.69 -5.63 26.33
N GLY A 39 -16.34 -6.89 26.00
CA GLY A 39 -17.26 -7.80 25.30
C GLY A 39 -18.52 -8.11 26.11
N LEU A 40 -18.36 -8.41 27.41
CA LEU A 40 -19.49 -8.60 28.32
C LEU A 40 -20.28 -7.30 28.53
N ALA A 41 -19.58 -6.18 28.62
CA ALA A 41 -20.18 -4.85 28.77
C ALA A 41 -21.13 -4.52 27.62
N ILE A 42 -20.73 -4.81 26.38
CA ILE A 42 -21.60 -4.66 25.20
C ILE A 42 -22.83 -5.58 25.31
N ALA A 43 -22.63 -6.85 25.63
CA ALA A 43 -23.74 -7.82 25.74
C ALA A 43 -24.77 -7.41 26.80
N LEU A 44 -24.31 -6.96 27.97
CA LEU A 44 -25.18 -6.45 29.02
C LEU A 44 -25.83 -5.11 28.60
N SER A 45 -25.12 -4.27 27.85
CA SER A 45 -25.65 -2.99 27.38
C SER A 45 -26.83 -3.15 26.40
N GLU A 46 -26.82 -4.19 25.57
CA GLU A 46 -27.96 -4.47 24.69
C GLU A 46 -29.22 -4.82 25.48
N ILE A 47 -29.08 -5.44 26.65
CA ILE A 47 -30.21 -5.74 27.54
C ILE A 47 -30.61 -4.49 28.34
N SER A 48 -29.63 -3.78 28.92
CA SER A 48 -29.90 -2.65 29.80
C SER A 48 -30.62 -1.50 29.09
N ASN A 49 -30.35 -1.27 27.81
CA ASN A 49 -31.04 -0.24 27.01
C ASN A 49 -32.49 -0.62 26.65
N GLN A 50 -32.88 -1.89 26.80
CA GLN A 50 -34.26 -2.34 26.61
C GLN A 50 -35.09 -2.27 27.90
N LEU A 51 -34.46 -2.04 29.06
CA LEU A 51 -35.14 -1.99 30.36
C LEU A 51 -36.33 -1.02 30.40
N PRO A 52 -36.32 0.18 29.79
CA PRO A 52 -37.48 1.06 29.80
C PRO A 52 -38.77 0.43 29.22
N PHE A 53 -38.64 -0.62 28.40
CA PHE A 53 -39.74 -1.25 27.66
C PHE A 53 -40.08 -2.67 28.14
N THR A 54 -39.30 -3.24 29.08
CA THR A 54 -39.42 -4.66 29.45
C THR A 54 -39.86 -4.90 30.90
N SER A 55 -40.15 -3.85 31.67
CA SER A 55 -40.44 -3.94 33.11
C SER A 55 -41.61 -4.87 33.45
N GLU A 56 -42.74 -4.74 32.75
CA GLU A 56 -43.92 -5.61 32.95
C GLU A 56 -43.65 -7.07 32.54
N LYS A 57 -42.91 -7.26 31.44
CA LYS A 57 -42.66 -8.59 30.86
C LYS A 57 -41.66 -9.40 31.68
N LEU A 58 -40.59 -8.75 32.15
CA LEU A 58 -39.47 -9.42 32.80
C LEU A 58 -39.48 -9.25 34.32
N GLY A 59 -40.30 -8.36 34.88
CA GLY A 59 -40.44 -8.20 36.33
C GLY A 59 -39.20 -7.58 36.98
N HIS A 60 -38.86 -6.37 36.55
CA HIS A 60 -37.85 -5.50 37.18
C HIS A 60 -38.44 -4.10 37.42
N GLN A 61 -37.69 -3.24 38.11
CA GLN A 61 -38.15 -1.86 38.36
C GLN A 61 -38.37 -1.10 37.04
N SER A 62 -39.29 -0.12 37.05
CA SER A 62 -39.53 0.73 35.88
C SER A 62 -38.38 1.72 35.69
N TYR A 63 -37.96 1.89 34.43
CA TYR A 63 -36.92 2.84 34.04
C TYR A 63 -37.48 3.82 33.01
N GLU A 64 -37.12 5.08 33.12
CA GLU A 64 -37.54 6.10 32.16
C GLU A 64 -36.84 5.92 30.82
N ALA A 65 -37.61 5.97 29.74
CA ALA A 65 -37.07 6.00 28.39
C ALA A 65 -36.08 7.17 28.20
N ASP A 66 -35.11 6.99 27.29
CA ASP A 66 -34.19 8.05 26.92
C ASP A 66 -34.90 9.03 25.98
N ASN A 67 -34.86 10.34 26.30
CA ASN A 67 -35.47 11.40 25.50
C ASN A 67 -34.51 11.92 24.40
N GLY A 68 -33.30 11.34 24.28
CA GLY A 68 -32.29 11.72 23.31
C GLY A 68 -32.58 11.24 21.88
N ASN A 69 -32.13 12.00 20.87
CA ASN A 69 -32.23 11.64 19.45
C ASN A 69 -31.59 10.26 19.21
N GLY A 70 -32.38 9.28 18.77
CA GLY A 70 -32.08 7.84 18.75
C GLY A 70 -30.96 7.31 17.85
N ASN A 71 -29.82 8.02 17.74
CA ASN A 71 -28.66 7.63 16.94
C ASN A 71 -27.34 7.60 17.75
N THR A 72 -27.37 7.37 19.06
CA THR A 72 -26.15 7.13 19.85
C THR A 72 -25.75 5.66 19.81
N SER A 73 -24.49 5.40 19.44
CA SER A 73 -23.89 4.06 19.51
C SER A 73 -23.28 3.83 20.89
N TYR A 74 -23.08 2.56 21.27
CA TYR A 74 -22.31 2.20 22.45
C TYR A 74 -20.93 2.90 22.43
N PRO A 75 -20.44 3.49 23.53
CA PRO A 75 -20.97 3.45 24.91
C PRO A 75 -21.73 4.73 25.34
N PHE A 76 -22.48 5.37 24.43
CA PHE A 76 -23.09 6.69 24.68
C PHE A 76 -24.61 6.68 24.90
N ARG A 77 -25.24 5.51 25.04
CA ARG A 77 -26.67 5.39 25.38
C ARG A 77 -26.87 5.50 26.90
N LYS A 78 -28.02 6.03 27.34
CA LYS A 78 -28.33 6.31 28.76
C LYS A 78 -28.06 5.13 29.71
N TYR A 79 -28.33 3.90 29.28
CA TYR A 79 -28.18 2.70 30.10
C TYR A 79 -26.97 1.82 29.71
N ASP A 80 -26.03 2.31 28.90
CA ASP A 80 -24.84 1.54 28.57
C ASP A 80 -24.02 1.19 29.83
N ILE A 81 -23.65 -0.09 29.91
CA ILE A 81 -22.77 -0.65 30.93
C ILE A 81 -21.37 -0.69 30.33
N THR A 82 -20.41 -0.06 31.00
CA THR A 82 -19.01 -0.02 30.56
C THR A 82 -18.18 -1.12 31.24
N GLY A 83 -17.11 -1.56 30.59
CA GLY A 83 -16.16 -2.53 31.18
C GLY A 83 -15.52 -2.03 32.48
N GLY A 84 -15.45 -0.70 32.69
CA GLY A 84 -15.05 -0.09 33.95
C GLY A 84 -16.04 -0.38 35.09
N GLN A 85 -17.34 -0.22 34.85
CA GLN A 85 -18.39 -0.50 35.83
C GLN A 85 -18.44 -1.99 36.23
N ILE A 86 -18.23 -2.89 35.27
CA ILE A 86 -18.14 -4.33 35.54
C ILE A 86 -16.93 -4.62 36.42
N LYS A 87 -15.74 -4.14 36.02
CA LYS A 87 -14.50 -4.30 36.79
C LYS A 87 -14.68 -3.77 38.21
N ASP A 88 -15.10 -2.53 38.38
CA ASP A 88 -15.17 -1.91 39.71
C ASP A 88 -16.19 -2.59 40.62
N SER A 89 -17.30 -3.10 40.06
CA SER A 89 -18.29 -3.88 40.80
C SER A 89 -17.76 -5.27 41.18
N LEU A 90 -17.06 -5.95 40.26
CA LEU A 90 -16.48 -7.29 40.47
C LEU A 90 -15.39 -7.27 41.54
N PHE A 91 -14.52 -6.25 41.54
CA PHE A 91 -13.50 -6.04 42.58
C PHE A 91 -14.08 -5.46 43.87
N GLY A 92 -15.40 -5.24 43.93
CA GLY A 92 -16.08 -4.80 45.14
C GLY A 92 -15.76 -3.37 45.55
N LEU A 93 -15.36 -2.53 44.60
CA LEU A 93 -15.08 -1.10 44.81
C LEU A 93 -16.38 -0.27 44.84
N VAL A 94 -17.51 -0.86 44.43
CA VAL A 94 -18.83 -0.23 44.42
C VAL A 94 -19.68 -0.78 45.57
N ALA A 95 -19.96 0.05 46.57
CA ALA A 95 -20.80 -0.33 47.71
C ALA A 95 -22.28 -0.48 47.33
N SER A 96 -22.77 0.43 46.47
CA SER A 96 -24.15 0.47 45.98
C SER A 96 -24.16 0.39 44.46
N PRO A 97 -24.24 -0.81 43.86
CA PRO A 97 -24.27 -0.98 42.42
C PRO A 97 -25.49 -0.29 41.81
N ARG A 98 -25.34 0.23 40.60
CA ARG A 98 -26.46 0.87 39.89
C ARG A 98 -27.56 -0.16 39.66
N SER A 99 -28.80 0.25 39.90
CA SER A 99 -29.93 -0.66 39.92
C SER A 99 -30.15 -1.36 38.57
N PHE A 100 -29.97 -0.64 37.45
CA PHE A 100 -30.05 -1.20 36.10
C PHE A 100 -28.98 -2.26 35.82
N LEU A 101 -27.78 -2.15 36.40
CA LEU A 101 -26.74 -3.16 36.24
C LEU A 101 -27.16 -4.47 36.91
N VAL A 102 -27.74 -4.38 38.11
CA VAL A 102 -28.23 -5.55 38.85
C VAL A 102 -29.35 -6.24 38.08
N ASP A 103 -30.38 -5.50 37.67
CA ASP A 103 -31.50 -6.05 36.90
C ASP A 103 -31.06 -6.66 35.57
N THR A 104 -30.12 -6.02 34.87
CA THR A 104 -29.53 -6.55 33.64
C THR A 104 -28.82 -7.89 33.88
N CYS A 105 -28.10 -8.04 34.99
CA CYS A 105 -27.42 -9.31 35.29
C CYS A 105 -28.42 -10.43 35.61
N TYR A 106 -29.51 -10.12 36.34
CA TYR A 106 -30.58 -11.10 36.58
C TYR A 106 -31.21 -11.54 35.25
N ILE A 107 -31.53 -10.60 34.35
CA ILE A 107 -32.10 -10.91 33.04
C ILE A 107 -31.13 -11.72 32.19
N TYR A 108 -29.84 -11.35 32.17
CA TYR A 108 -28.83 -12.06 31.40
C TYR A 108 -28.65 -13.50 31.88
N VAL A 109 -28.59 -13.74 33.21
CA VAL A 109 -28.36 -15.09 33.76
C VAL A 109 -29.63 -15.93 33.75
N TYR A 110 -30.73 -15.39 34.30
CA TYR A 110 -31.95 -16.14 34.62
C TYR A 110 -33.13 -15.86 33.69
N GLY A 111 -33.01 -14.90 32.77
CA GLY A 111 -34.08 -14.54 31.84
C GLY A 111 -35.23 -13.73 32.46
N MET A 112 -35.09 -13.29 33.71
CA MET A 112 -36.08 -12.50 34.44
C MET A 112 -35.40 -11.43 35.30
N GLY A 113 -36.12 -10.36 35.62
CA GLY A 113 -35.67 -9.25 36.44
C GLY A 113 -35.63 -9.59 37.94
N ARG A 114 -34.98 -8.73 38.74
CA ARG A 114 -34.75 -8.97 40.17
C ARG A 114 -36.05 -9.12 40.98
N GLN A 115 -37.11 -8.39 40.62
CA GLN A 115 -38.38 -8.42 41.37
C GLN A 115 -39.16 -9.71 41.10
N ALA A 116 -39.22 -10.16 39.84
CA ALA A 116 -39.76 -11.48 39.50
C ALA A 116 -38.93 -12.60 40.12
N PHE A 117 -37.60 -12.47 40.09
CA PHE A 117 -36.69 -13.42 40.72
C PHE A 117 -36.87 -13.50 42.24
N GLU A 118 -37.25 -12.41 42.92
CA GLU A 118 -37.55 -12.45 44.36
C GLU A 118 -38.85 -13.24 44.67
N GLN A 119 -39.77 -13.33 43.71
CA GLN A 119 -41.04 -14.05 43.84
C GLN A 119 -40.95 -15.53 43.42
N SER A 120 -40.04 -15.86 42.49
CA SER A 120 -39.71 -17.23 42.12
C SER A 120 -38.55 -17.75 42.97
N LEU A 121 -38.58 -18.96 43.54
CA LEU A 121 -37.46 -19.48 44.34
C LEU A 121 -36.48 -20.35 43.52
N PRO A 122 -35.44 -19.75 42.89
CA PRO A 122 -34.21 -20.52 42.61
C PRO A 122 -32.90 -19.73 42.76
N ASP A 123 -32.18 -19.92 43.88
CA ASP A 123 -30.71 -19.94 44.08
C ASP A 123 -30.40 -19.62 45.56
N ASP A 124 -30.00 -20.64 46.32
CA ASP A 124 -29.72 -20.55 47.76
C ASP A 124 -28.58 -19.56 48.10
N PHE A 125 -27.68 -19.27 47.14
CA PHE A 125 -26.54 -18.39 47.37
C PHE A 125 -26.90 -16.89 47.40
N LEU A 126 -28.11 -16.53 46.94
CA LEU A 126 -28.62 -15.16 46.91
C LEU A 126 -29.57 -14.84 48.08
N VAL A 127 -29.87 -15.78 48.99
CA VAL A 127 -30.77 -15.56 50.15
C VAL A 127 -29.98 -15.21 51.42
N GLN A 128 -30.34 -14.12 52.10
CA GLN A 128 -29.85 -13.73 53.42
C GLN A 128 -30.44 -14.65 54.51
N LYS A 129 -29.59 -15.37 55.25
CA LYS A 129 -29.98 -16.00 56.52
C LYS A 129 -29.92 -14.94 57.63
N LEU A 130 -31.06 -14.64 58.25
CA LEU A 130 -31.13 -13.79 59.44
C LEU A 130 -30.61 -14.57 60.64
N VAL A 131 -29.47 -14.15 61.19
CA VAL A 131 -29.05 -14.55 62.54
C VAL A 131 -29.17 -13.30 63.41
N PRO A 132 -30.02 -13.29 64.44
CA PRO A 132 -30.00 -12.22 65.43
C PRO A 132 -28.78 -12.37 66.33
N ASP A 133 -28.20 -11.23 66.66
CA ASP A 133 -27.10 -11.05 67.58
C ASP A 133 -27.53 -11.42 69.01
N SER A 134 -26.98 -12.50 69.56
CA SER A 134 -26.93 -12.75 71.01
C SER A 134 -25.92 -13.85 71.37
N GLY A 135 -24.92 -13.48 72.16
CA GLY A 135 -24.38 -14.29 73.26
C GLY A 135 -23.53 -15.53 72.94
N SER A 136 -22.22 -15.41 73.21
CA SER A 136 -21.24 -16.47 73.52
C SER A 136 -21.38 -17.83 72.80
N LYS A 137 -20.55 -18.07 71.78
CA LYS A 137 -20.33 -19.43 71.25
C LYS A 137 -19.71 -20.30 72.33
N ASP A 138 -20.45 -21.33 72.71
CA ASP A 138 -20.03 -22.34 73.68
C ASP A 138 -18.84 -23.13 73.15
N SER A 139 -17.83 -23.31 74.01
CA SER A 139 -16.49 -23.83 73.71
C SER A 139 -16.47 -25.21 73.03
N LEU A 140 -17.56 -25.98 73.18
CA LEU A 140 -17.75 -27.29 72.57
C LEU A 140 -17.97 -27.22 71.04
N SER A 141 -18.61 -26.16 70.54
CA SER A 141 -18.94 -26.00 69.11
C SER A 141 -17.72 -25.64 68.25
N LEU A 142 -16.80 -24.83 68.81
CA LEU A 142 -15.53 -24.46 68.17
C LEU A 142 -14.59 -25.65 68.02
N LEU A 143 -14.71 -26.67 68.88
CA LEU A 143 -13.87 -27.85 68.87
C LEU A 143 -14.32 -28.84 67.77
N GLN A 144 -15.63 -28.97 67.56
CA GLN A 144 -16.19 -29.74 66.44
C GLN A 144 -15.92 -29.08 65.07
N GLU A 145 -16.04 -27.75 64.96
CA GLU A 145 -15.67 -27.04 63.72
C GLU A 145 -14.19 -27.22 63.39
N ASN A 146 -13.30 -27.17 64.39
CA ASN A 146 -11.86 -27.38 64.17
C ASN A 146 -11.53 -28.81 63.71
N GLN A 147 -12.22 -29.83 64.22
CA GLN A 147 -12.02 -31.21 63.75
C GLN A 147 -12.52 -31.42 62.33
N GLN A 148 -13.67 -30.85 61.97
CA GLN A 148 -14.18 -30.91 60.59
C GLN A 148 -13.28 -30.14 59.62
N LEU A 149 -12.74 -28.99 60.03
CA LEU A 149 -11.80 -28.23 59.21
C LEU A 149 -10.50 -29.01 58.98
N LYS A 150 -9.98 -29.72 59.99
CA LYS A 150 -8.80 -30.59 59.82
C LYS A 150 -9.06 -31.76 58.86
N MET A 151 -10.24 -32.36 58.91
CA MET A 151 -10.64 -33.43 57.97
C MET A 151 -10.80 -32.90 56.54
N LYS A 152 -11.38 -31.71 56.37
CA LYS A 152 -11.47 -31.07 55.04
C LYS A 152 -10.11 -30.66 54.51
N LEU A 153 -9.20 -30.21 55.39
CA LEU A 153 -7.83 -29.86 55.02
C LEU A 153 -7.06 -31.08 54.53
N SER A 154 -7.16 -32.22 55.23
CA SER A 154 -6.48 -33.46 54.81
C SER A 154 -7.06 -34.04 53.52
N GLU A 155 -8.37 -33.94 53.31
CA GLU A 155 -9.01 -34.32 52.04
C GLU A 155 -8.57 -33.41 50.88
N TRP A 156 -8.43 -32.11 51.13
CA TRP A 156 -7.92 -31.14 50.16
C TRP A 156 -6.44 -31.37 49.83
N GLU A 157 -5.60 -31.65 50.82
CA GLU A 157 -4.18 -31.97 50.61
C GLU A 157 -4.00 -33.27 49.80
N PHE A 158 -4.87 -34.26 50.03
CA PHE A 158 -4.86 -35.51 49.27
C PHE A 158 -5.27 -35.29 47.81
N LYS A 159 -6.36 -34.54 47.55
CA LYS A 159 -6.80 -34.18 46.18
C LYS A 159 -5.76 -33.32 45.44
N SER A 160 -5.12 -32.37 46.14
CA SER A 160 -4.07 -31.51 45.58
C SER A 160 -2.85 -32.33 45.12
N LYS A 161 -2.37 -33.28 45.93
CA LYS A 161 -1.23 -34.15 45.57
C LYS A 161 -1.52 -35.04 44.36
N GLN A 162 -2.77 -35.44 44.13
CA GLN A 162 -3.16 -36.30 42.99
C GLN A 162 -3.31 -35.52 41.67
N GLN A 163 -3.56 -34.20 41.74
CA GLN A 163 -3.87 -33.34 40.58
C GLN A 163 -2.64 -32.61 39.99
N HIS A 164 -1.50 -32.61 40.68
CA HIS A 164 -0.29 -31.88 40.24
C HIS A 164 0.58 -32.60 39.17
N SER A 165 0.36 -33.89 38.88
CA SER A 165 1.17 -34.65 37.90
C SER A 165 0.87 -34.37 36.41
N PRO A 166 -0.37 -34.12 35.94
CA PRO A 166 -0.62 -33.85 34.52
C PRO A 166 -0.29 -32.41 34.08
N PHE A 167 -0.39 -31.42 34.99
CA PHE A 167 -0.21 -30.00 34.65
C PHE A 167 1.26 -29.63 34.32
N LEU A 168 2.22 -30.14 35.09
CA LEU A 168 3.65 -29.88 34.86
C LEU A 168 4.15 -30.48 33.54
N LEU A 169 3.59 -31.61 33.09
CA LEU A 169 3.90 -32.22 31.81
C LEU A 169 3.33 -31.40 30.63
N GLN A 170 2.13 -30.84 30.78
CA GLN A 170 1.50 -29.99 29.76
C GLN A 170 2.26 -28.66 29.56
N VAL A 171 2.71 -28.02 30.65
CA VAL A 171 3.51 -26.79 30.58
C VAL A 171 4.88 -27.05 29.95
N LYS A 172 5.54 -28.18 30.26
CA LYS A 172 6.81 -28.57 29.60
C LYS A 172 6.62 -28.81 28.10
N LYS A 173 5.53 -29.47 27.68
CA LYS A 173 5.20 -29.67 26.25
C LYS A 173 4.95 -28.35 25.53
N TRP A 174 4.21 -27.42 26.12
CA TRP A 174 3.96 -26.10 25.52
C TRP A 174 5.23 -25.25 25.40
N LYS A 175 6.12 -25.29 26.38
CA LYS A 175 7.43 -24.61 26.29
C LYS A 175 8.26 -25.17 25.12
N ILE A 176 8.35 -26.50 24.98
CA ILE A 176 9.06 -27.14 23.88
C ILE A 176 8.45 -26.75 22.52
N VAL A 177 7.13 -26.80 22.37
CA VAL A 177 6.45 -26.41 21.12
C VAL A 177 6.68 -24.93 20.79
N SER A 178 6.62 -24.05 21.79
CA SER A 178 6.87 -22.61 21.59
C SER A 178 8.32 -22.31 21.18
N SER A 179 9.30 -23.01 21.76
CA SER A 179 10.71 -22.89 21.40
C SER A 179 10.98 -23.41 19.98
N ILE A 180 10.37 -24.54 19.60
CA ILE A 180 10.48 -25.08 18.23
C ILE A 180 9.85 -24.11 17.22
N SER A 181 8.68 -23.55 17.53
CA SER A 181 8.00 -22.57 16.67
C SER A 181 8.83 -21.30 16.50
N LEU A 182 9.41 -20.77 17.58
CA LEU A 182 10.29 -19.61 17.52
C LEU A 182 11.54 -19.88 16.66
N LEU A 183 12.16 -21.06 16.83
CA LEU A 183 13.29 -21.48 15.98
C LEU A 183 12.88 -21.60 14.51
N LEU A 184 11.68 -22.10 14.23
CA LEU A 184 11.15 -22.19 12.87
C LEU A 184 10.95 -20.79 12.25
N PHE A 185 10.36 -19.84 13.00
CA PHE A 185 10.20 -18.46 12.53
C PHE A 185 11.54 -17.75 12.33
N MET A 186 12.52 -17.97 13.21
CA MET A 186 13.88 -17.46 13.05
C MET A 186 14.55 -18.05 11.81
N PHE A 187 14.37 -19.35 11.55
CA PHE A 187 14.91 -20.01 10.36
C PHE A 187 14.27 -19.49 9.07
N ILE A 188 12.95 -19.31 9.06
CA ILE A 188 12.22 -18.72 7.93
C ILE A 188 12.69 -17.28 7.69
N GLY A 189 12.79 -16.47 8.75
CA GLY A 189 13.28 -15.09 8.66
C GLY A 189 14.71 -15.01 8.13
N TYR A 190 15.60 -15.89 8.60
CA TYR A 190 16.97 -15.99 8.10
C TYR A 190 17.02 -16.43 6.64
N TYR A 191 16.19 -17.40 6.24
CA TYR A 191 16.09 -17.85 4.85
C TYR A 191 15.61 -16.72 3.93
N TYR A 192 14.56 -15.98 4.31
CA TYR A 192 14.09 -14.81 3.56
C TYR A 192 15.14 -13.71 3.48
N TYR A 193 15.88 -13.46 4.57
CA TYR A 193 16.96 -12.47 4.58
C TYR A 193 18.10 -12.86 3.64
N GLN A 194 18.56 -14.12 3.71
CA GLN A 194 19.57 -14.66 2.80
C GLN A 194 19.11 -14.59 1.33
N ASN A 195 17.87 -14.98 1.04
CA ASN A 195 17.32 -14.92 -0.30
C ASN A 195 17.19 -13.48 -0.81
N SER A 196 16.80 -12.54 0.06
CA SER A 196 16.75 -11.11 -0.25
C SER A 196 18.14 -10.55 -0.57
N GLN A 197 19.16 -10.91 0.21
CA GLN A 197 20.54 -10.47 -0.04
C GLN A 197 21.07 -11.03 -1.35
N LYS A 198 20.82 -12.31 -1.66
CA LYS A 198 21.17 -12.90 -2.97
C LYS A 198 20.49 -12.15 -4.11
N ASN A 199 19.18 -11.86 -4.00
CA ASN A 199 18.47 -11.08 -5.02
C ASN A 199 19.06 -9.68 -5.19
N VAL A 200 19.49 -9.02 -4.12
CA VAL A 200 20.16 -7.71 -4.18
C VAL A 200 21.52 -7.82 -4.86
N GLU A 201 22.30 -8.86 -4.55
CA GLU A 201 23.60 -9.11 -5.15
C GLU A 201 23.49 -9.46 -6.63
N GLU A 202 22.56 -10.34 -7.01
CA GLU A 202 22.22 -10.67 -8.40
C GLU A 202 21.76 -9.41 -9.15
N TRP A 203 20.91 -8.59 -8.54
CA TRP A 203 20.45 -7.34 -9.16
C TRP A 203 21.57 -6.32 -9.33
N ASN A 204 22.47 -6.22 -8.36
CA ASN A 204 23.66 -5.37 -8.45
C ASN A 204 24.65 -5.89 -9.49
N GLN A 205 24.78 -7.22 -9.62
CA GLN A 205 25.57 -7.84 -10.68
C GLN A 205 24.97 -7.53 -12.05
N LEU A 206 23.67 -7.77 -12.26
CA LEU A 206 23.00 -7.43 -13.52
C LEU A 206 23.14 -5.94 -13.88
N LYS A 207 23.01 -5.05 -12.90
CA LYS A 207 23.22 -3.61 -13.12
C LYS A 207 24.63 -3.27 -13.60
N ARG A 208 25.65 -3.96 -13.07
CA ARG A 208 27.05 -3.80 -13.49
C ARG A 208 27.30 -4.44 -14.85
N ASP A 209 26.86 -5.69 -15.04
CA ASP A 209 27.12 -6.47 -16.26
C ASP A 209 26.47 -5.82 -17.49
N PHE A 210 25.27 -5.28 -17.34
CA PHE A 210 24.52 -4.63 -18.42
C PHE A 210 24.64 -3.09 -18.41
N ASN A 211 25.46 -2.52 -17.53
CA ASN A 211 25.58 -1.06 -17.35
C ASN A 211 24.21 -0.35 -17.29
N LEU A 212 23.23 -0.95 -16.60
CA LEU A 212 21.86 -0.44 -16.65
C LEU A 212 21.74 0.95 -16.03
N LEU A 213 22.57 1.29 -15.01
CA LEU A 213 22.76 2.65 -14.45
C LEU A 213 24.07 2.79 -13.61
N PRO A 214 25.28 2.50 -14.11
CA PRO A 214 26.52 2.61 -13.33
C PRO A 214 27.04 4.05 -13.20
N TYR A 215 26.68 4.94 -14.14
CA TYR A 215 27.12 6.33 -14.12
C TYR A 215 26.18 7.22 -13.30
N THR A 216 26.73 7.89 -12.30
CA THR A 216 25.99 8.87 -11.48
C THR A 216 26.05 10.23 -12.16
N VAL A 217 24.94 10.64 -12.77
CA VAL A 217 24.81 11.92 -13.49
C VAL A 217 24.88 13.11 -12.54
N THR A 218 25.70 14.11 -12.87
CA THR A 218 25.78 15.36 -12.12
C THR A 218 24.59 16.29 -12.41
N ASP A 219 24.26 17.21 -11.51
CA ASP A 219 23.17 18.17 -11.75
C ASP A 219 23.45 19.11 -12.94
N ALA A 220 24.72 19.38 -13.22
CA ALA A 220 25.16 20.15 -14.39
C ALA A 220 24.86 19.39 -15.69
N GLU A 221 25.22 18.11 -15.76
CA GLU A 221 24.91 17.25 -16.91
C GLU A 221 23.41 17.05 -17.10
N ARG A 222 22.67 16.86 -16.00
CA ARG A 222 21.20 16.80 -16.03
C ARG A 222 20.61 18.06 -16.64
N SER A 223 21.03 19.23 -16.16
CA SER A 223 20.54 20.52 -16.66
C SER A 223 20.94 20.77 -18.12
N LYS A 224 22.13 20.30 -18.53
CA LYS A 224 22.63 20.39 -19.92
C LYS A 224 21.79 19.55 -20.88
N LEU A 225 21.39 18.34 -20.49
CA LEU A 225 20.63 17.42 -21.34
C LEU A 225 19.11 17.66 -21.31
N GLU A 226 18.53 17.89 -20.14
CA GLU A 226 17.08 18.05 -19.96
C GLU A 226 16.53 19.26 -20.73
N GLY A 227 15.37 19.08 -21.35
CA GLY A 227 14.69 20.12 -22.10
C GLY A 227 14.10 19.68 -23.43
N VAL A 228 13.81 20.68 -24.27
CA VAL A 228 13.23 20.52 -25.61
C VAL A 228 14.30 20.78 -26.67
N TRP A 229 14.35 19.90 -27.66
CA TRP A 229 15.38 19.88 -28.69
C TRP A 229 14.77 19.75 -30.09
N LEU A 230 15.42 20.35 -31.09
CA LEU A 230 15.23 19.93 -32.48
C LEU A 230 16.27 18.88 -32.84
N CYS A 231 15.86 17.85 -33.56
CA CYS A 231 16.72 16.83 -34.11
C CYS A 231 16.48 16.70 -35.61
N TYR A 232 17.53 16.98 -36.37
CA TYR A 232 17.57 16.84 -37.80
C TYR A 232 18.17 15.49 -38.15
N THR A 233 17.44 14.74 -38.96
CA THR A 233 17.86 13.42 -39.44
C THR A 233 17.73 13.39 -40.96
N GLY A 234 18.65 12.71 -41.66
CA GLY A 234 18.45 12.44 -43.07
C GLY A 234 17.12 11.67 -43.26
N SER A 235 16.54 11.70 -44.46
CA SER A 235 15.30 10.99 -44.77
C SER A 235 15.49 9.70 -45.59
N PRO A 236 16.42 8.78 -45.25
CA PRO A 236 16.33 7.42 -45.78
C PRO A 236 15.16 6.64 -45.15
N GLN A 237 14.41 7.26 -44.24
CA GLN A 237 13.10 6.79 -43.75
C GLN A 237 12.01 6.87 -44.84
N ALA A 238 12.29 7.52 -45.98
CA ALA A 238 11.43 7.45 -47.14
C ALA A 238 11.68 6.14 -47.94
N ARG A 239 10.59 5.58 -48.47
CA ARG A 239 10.58 4.32 -49.23
C ARG A 239 11.65 4.31 -50.32
N ILE A 240 12.23 3.15 -50.65
CA ILE A 240 13.20 3.01 -51.76
C ILE A 240 12.63 3.56 -53.09
N SER A 241 11.31 3.58 -53.25
CA SER A 241 10.63 4.19 -54.40
C SER A 241 10.80 5.71 -54.53
N ASP A 242 11.18 6.42 -53.46
CA ASP A 242 11.47 7.85 -53.50
C ASP A 242 12.93 8.08 -53.87
N SER A 243 13.17 8.40 -55.14
CA SER A 243 14.52 8.67 -55.68
C SER A 243 15.22 9.84 -55.00
N SER A 244 14.46 10.78 -54.42
CA SER A 244 14.99 11.98 -53.76
C SER A 244 15.26 11.80 -52.26
N ARG A 245 15.03 10.60 -51.70
CA ARG A 245 15.09 10.35 -50.25
C ARG A 245 16.41 10.70 -49.59
N TYR A 246 17.52 10.51 -50.30
CA TYR A 246 18.86 10.82 -49.80
C TYR A 246 19.13 12.34 -49.75
N HIS A 247 18.37 13.12 -50.52
CA HIS A 247 18.45 14.58 -50.59
C HIS A 247 17.42 15.28 -49.68
N LYS A 248 16.84 14.54 -48.73
CA LYS A 248 15.82 15.04 -47.81
C LYS A 248 16.29 14.98 -46.36
N VAL A 249 15.82 15.95 -45.60
CA VAL A 249 16.03 16.07 -44.15
C VAL A 249 14.68 16.19 -43.45
N VAL A 250 14.62 15.66 -42.23
CA VAL A 250 13.44 15.71 -41.38
C VAL A 250 13.81 16.36 -40.07
N ALA A 251 13.09 17.43 -39.73
CA ALA A 251 13.13 18.00 -38.40
C ALA A 251 12.16 17.25 -37.49
N ASN A 252 12.63 16.92 -36.29
CA ASN A 252 11.85 16.27 -35.25
C ASN A 252 11.97 17.08 -33.97
N LEU A 253 10.88 17.14 -33.20
CA LEU A 253 10.91 17.75 -31.87
C LEU A 253 11.16 16.65 -30.84
N ILE A 254 12.07 16.89 -29.91
CA ILE A 254 12.42 15.93 -28.87
C ILE A 254 12.20 16.56 -27.50
N GLU A 255 11.62 15.79 -26.60
CA GLU A 255 11.49 16.11 -25.19
C GLU A 255 12.33 15.11 -24.38
N ILE A 256 13.23 15.64 -23.56
CA ILE A 256 14.05 14.87 -22.65
C ILE A 256 13.72 15.32 -21.23
N LYS A 257 13.30 14.38 -20.39
CA LYS A 257 12.91 14.63 -18.99
C LYS A 257 13.61 13.68 -18.05
N TYR A 258 14.15 14.17 -16.94
CA TYR A 258 14.75 13.30 -15.94
C TYR A 258 13.68 12.66 -15.05
N LYS A 259 13.76 11.34 -14.86
CA LYS A 259 12.82 10.58 -14.02
C LYS A 259 13.53 9.40 -13.35
N ASN A 260 13.53 9.37 -12.02
CA ASN A 260 13.94 8.21 -11.21
C ASN A 260 15.30 7.60 -11.60
N GLY A 261 16.31 8.43 -11.89
CA GLY A 261 17.67 7.95 -12.21
C GLY A 261 17.99 7.84 -13.70
N TYR A 262 17.01 7.96 -14.61
CA TYR A 262 17.21 7.91 -16.06
C TYR A 262 16.49 9.07 -16.76
N PHE A 263 16.76 9.28 -18.04
CA PHE A 263 16.05 10.28 -18.84
C PHE A 263 15.03 9.60 -19.74
N VAL A 264 13.80 10.08 -19.72
CA VAL A 264 12.76 9.71 -20.68
C VAL A 264 13.00 10.48 -21.97
N TYR A 265 12.91 9.78 -23.09
CA TYR A 265 13.08 10.34 -24.44
C TYR A 265 11.76 10.21 -25.22
N ASN A 266 11.19 11.34 -25.62
CA ASN A 266 10.04 11.38 -26.53
C ASN A 266 10.42 12.16 -27.79
N ARG A 267 10.32 11.53 -28.97
CA ARG A 267 10.56 12.19 -30.26
C ARG A 267 9.25 12.28 -31.03
N TYR A 268 8.84 13.49 -31.36
CA TYR A 268 7.73 13.78 -32.26
C TYR A 268 8.31 13.90 -33.66
N GLY A 269 7.94 12.97 -34.54
CA GLY A 269 8.38 12.93 -35.92
C GLY A 269 7.25 13.26 -36.88
N ALA A 270 7.60 13.66 -38.11
CA ALA A 270 6.62 14.02 -39.15
C ALA A 270 5.61 12.90 -39.43
N SER A 271 6.07 11.64 -39.44
CA SER A 271 5.22 10.47 -39.72
C SER A 271 4.87 9.67 -38.47
N PHE A 272 5.87 9.34 -37.65
CA PHE A 272 5.70 8.51 -36.45
C PHE A 272 6.48 9.09 -35.27
N ASN A 273 5.96 8.86 -34.07
CA ASN A 273 6.57 9.29 -32.83
C ASN A 273 7.42 8.14 -32.25
N HIS A 274 8.51 8.47 -31.56
CA HIS A 274 9.29 7.49 -30.81
C HIS A 274 9.21 7.76 -29.31
N ILE A 275 9.34 6.70 -28.54
CA ILE A 275 9.52 6.72 -27.09
C ILE A 275 10.76 5.91 -26.71
N GLY A 276 11.41 6.25 -25.61
CA GLY A 276 12.59 5.56 -25.15
C GLY A 276 13.25 6.19 -23.93
N TYR A 277 14.56 5.99 -23.80
CA TYR A 277 15.35 6.50 -22.70
C TYR A 277 16.76 6.91 -23.13
N ILE A 278 17.38 7.79 -22.33
CA ILE A 278 18.79 8.15 -22.46
C ILE A 278 19.51 7.76 -21.17
N GLN A 279 20.70 7.18 -21.34
CA GLN A 279 21.64 6.88 -20.28
C GLN A 279 23.01 7.49 -20.59
N PHE A 280 23.74 7.84 -19.53
CA PHE A 280 25.14 8.23 -19.65
C PHE A 280 26.00 6.97 -19.62
N GLU A 281 26.88 6.82 -20.60
CA GLU A 281 27.87 5.74 -20.64
C GLU A 281 29.16 6.15 -19.90
N SER A 282 29.49 7.44 -19.97
CA SER A 282 30.62 8.08 -19.30
C SER A 282 30.36 9.59 -19.18
N PRO A 283 31.23 10.40 -18.55
CA PRO A 283 31.11 11.85 -18.60
C PRO A 283 30.93 12.32 -20.04
N GLU A 284 29.93 13.17 -20.27
CA GLU A 284 29.57 13.74 -21.59
C GLU A 284 29.18 12.77 -22.72
N ILE A 285 29.18 11.45 -22.51
CA ILE A 285 28.81 10.46 -23.55
C ILE A 285 27.47 9.82 -23.21
N LEU A 286 26.57 9.81 -24.19
CA LEU A 286 25.18 9.43 -24.05
C LEU A 286 24.80 8.31 -25.00
N SER A 287 24.07 7.33 -24.49
CA SER A 287 23.38 6.32 -25.27
C SER A 287 21.88 6.59 -25.25
N ILE A 288 21.29 6.69 -26.44
CA ILE A 288 19.87 6.97 -26.65
C ILE A 288 19.25 5.72 -27.26
N TYR A 289 18.35 5.10 -26.51
CA TYR A 289 17.48 4.06 -27.04
C TYR A 289 16.11 4.65 -27.34
N SER A 290 15.56 4.32 -28.51
CA SER A 290 14.16 4.66 -28.83
C SER A 290 13.53 3.62 -29.74
N ARG A 291 12.20 3.60 -29.77
CA ARG A 291 11.39 2.73 -30.65
C ARG A 291 10.14 3.47 -31.08
N ILE A 292 9.45 2.98 -32.12
CA ILE A 292 8.16 3.55 -32.50
C ILE A 292 7.17 3.46 -31.33
N LYS A 293 6.46 4.55 -31.07
CA LYS A 293 5.34 4.58 -30.14
C LYS A 293 4.15 3.86 -30.77
N ASN A 294 3.75 2.74 -30.19
CA ASN A 294 2.55 1.98 -30.58
C ASN A 294 1.66 1.72 -29.35
N ASP A 295 0.41 1.31 -29.61
CA ASP A 295 -0.58 1.07 -28.54
C ASP A 295 -0.42 -0.31 -27.88
N LYS A 296 0.26 -1.24 -28.57
CA LYS A 296 0.43 -2.63 -28.12
C LYS A 296 1.58 -2.80 -27.12
N GLY A 297 2.48 -1.83 -27.04
CA GLY A 297 3.68 -1.90 -26.21
C GLY A 297 4.81 -2.74 -26.82
N ASP A 298 4.64 -3.29 -28.02
CA ASP A 298 5.64 -4.11 -28.72
C ASP A 298 6.85 -3.28 -29.16
N VAL A 299 8.04 -3.90 -29.21
CA VAL A 299 9.24 -3.24 -29.73
C VAL A 299 9.22 -3.25 -31.25
N GLU A 300 8.91 -2.10 -31.84
CA GLU A 300 8.91 -1.90 -33.29
C GLU A 300 10.01 -0.92 -33.70
N SER A 301 10.82 -1.34 -34.68
CA SER A 301 11.93 -0.58 -35.26
C SER A 301 12.82 0.08 -34.20
N PRO A 302 13.47 -0.70 -33.31
CA PRO A 302 14.34 -0.15 -32.28
C PRO A 302 15.51 0.61 -32.91
N ARG A 303 15.88 1.70 -32.24
CA ARG A 303 16.94 2.62 -32.64
C ARG A 303 17.89 2.81 -31.47
N HIS A 304 19.18 2.75 -31.75
CA HIS A 304 20.23 3.05 -30.79
C HIS A 304 21.12 4.16 -31.35
N SER A 305 21.41 5.16 -30.53
CA SER A 305 22.27 6.28 -30.91
C SER A 305 23.33 6.53 -29.84
N LEU A 306 24.54 6.86 -30.28
CA LEU A 306 25.61 7.35 -29.41
C LEU A 306 25.83 8.83 -29.70
N MET A 307 25.81 9.66 -28.65
CA MET A 307 25.91 11.12 -28.73
C MET A 307 26.97 11.64 -27.76
N SER A 308 27.73 12.65 -28.18
CA SER A 308 28.59 13.44 -27.29
C SER A 308 27.90 14.76 -26.91
N LEU A 309 28.04 15.19 -25.66
CA LEU A 309 27.59 16.49 -25.17
C LEU A 309 28.57 17.63 -25.52
N GLU A 310 29.66 17.35 -26.22
CA GLU A 310 30.52 18.36 -26.82
C GLU A 310 29.78 19.06 -27.96
N SER A 311 29.55 20.36 -27.79
CA SER A 311 28.85 21.16 -28.79
C SER A 311 29.82 21.87 -29.72
N HIS A 312 29.61 21.70 -31.02
CA HIS A 312 30.24 22.53 -32.05
C HIS A 312 29.20 23.50 -32.58
N GLU A 313 29.44 24.80 -32.43
CA GLU A 313 28.57 25.87 -32.95
C GLU A 313 27.11 25.78 -32.48
N GLY A 314 26.88 25.26 -31.27
CA GLY A 314 25.55 25.10 -30.68
C GLY A 314 24.78 23.86 -31.15
N TYR A 315 25.42 22.98 -31.92
CA TYR A 315 24.88 21.69 -32.33
C TYR A 315 25.58 20.53 -31.60
N LEU A 316 24.80 19.51 -31.25
CA LEU A 316 25.31 18.19 -30.86
C LEU A 316 25.10 17.20 -32.00
N THR A 317 25.99 16.22 -32.12
CA THR A 317 25.86 15.18 -33.15
C THR A 317 25.79 13.80 -32.52
N ALA A 318 24.98 12.94 -33.14
CA ALA A 318 24.87 11.54 -32.77
C ALA A 318 24.99 10.64 -34.00
N ILE A 319 25.53 9.44 -33.80
CA ILE A 319 25.49 8.36 -34.80
C ILE A 319 24.47 7.33 -34.34
N SER A 320 23.55 6.97 -35.23
CA SER A 320 22.39 6.14 -34.90
C SER A 320 22.28 4.94 -35.83
N ALA A 321 22.03 3.76 -35.28
CA ALA A 321 21.52 2.62 -36.03
C ALA A 321 19.98 2.69 -36.02
N SER A 322 19.38 2.84 -37.20
CA SER A 322 17.95 3.03 -37.42
C SER A 322 17.45 2.15 -38.56
N TRP A 323 16.16 2.21 -38.85
CA TRP A 323 15.52 1.53 -39.98
C TRP A 323 15.24 2.53 -41.11
N ASN A 324 15.21 2.04 -42.34
CA ASN A 324 14.77 2.80 -43.51
C ASN A 324 13.23 2.80 -43.69
N PHE A 325 12.50 2.01 -42.88
CA PHE A 325 11.03 1.93 -42.88
C PHE A 325 10.41 1.56 -44.23
N ASP A 326 11.08 0.70 -45.00
CA ASP A 326 10.49 0.09 -46.19
C ASP A 326 9.62 -1.14 -45.84
N VAL A 327 8.97 -1.73 -46.83
CA VAL A 327 8.04 -2.86 -46.65
C VAL A 327 8.76 -4.20 -46.82
N GLY A 328 8.48 -5.14 -45.91
CA GLY A 328 8.95 -6.52 -45.99
C GLY A 328 10.48 -6.62 -45.98
N ASN A 329 11.04 -7.42 -46.89
CA ASN A 329 12.48 -7.69 -46.96
C ASN A 329 13.34 -6.47 -47.36
N ARG A 330 12.71 -5.34 -47.71
CA ARG A 330 13.39 -4.08 -48.01
C ARG A 330 13.59 -3.21 -46.77
N ASN A 331 12.94 -3.54 -45.66
CA ASN A 331 13.16 -2.88 -44.38
C ASN A 331 14.55 -3.25 -43.87
N ARG A 332 15.50 -2.33 -43.96
CA ARG A 332 16.91 -2.56 -43.66
C ARG A 332 17.37 -1.62 -42.57
N ILE A 333 18.31 -2.11 -41.77
CA ILE A 333 19.05 -1.30 -40.81
C ILE A 333 20.02 -0.39 -41.58
N ILE A 334 20.12 0.85 -41.15
CA ILE A 334 20.96 1.90 -41.72
C ILE A 334 21.62 2.69 -40.58
N GLY A 335 22.82 3.20 -40.84
CA GLY A 335 23.46 4.23 -40.03
C GLY A 335 22.94 5.61 -40.43
N ILE A 336 22.65 6.46 -39.45
CA ILE A 336 22.20 7.83 -39.67
C ILE A 336 22.97 8.75 -38.71
N ARG A 337 23.53 9.83 -39.24
CA ARG A 337 23.99 10.96 -38.44
C ARG A 337 22.81 11.86 -38.14
N GLU A 338 22.72 12.26 -36.88
CA GLU A 338 21.67 13.12 -36.37
C GLU A 338 22.29 14.36 -35.75
N VAL A 339 21.62 15.50 -35.95
CA VAL A 339 22.10 16.80 -35.48
C VAL A 339 21.05 17.39 -34.55
N TYR A 340 21.45 17.72 -33.34
CA TYR A 340 20.57 18.20 -32.28
C TYR A 340 20.85 19.66 -31.96
N LYS A 341 19.79 20.44 -31.77
CA LYS A 341 19.84 21.84 -31.33
C LYS A 341 18.94 22.01 -30.13
N LYS A 342 19.50 22.46 -28.99
CA LYS A 342 18.70 22.75 -27.80
C LYS A 342 17.85 23.99 -28.05
N LEU A 343 16.55 23.90 -27.74
CA LEU A 343 15.62 25.03 -27.85
C LEU A 343 15.39 25.71 -26.51
N GLY A 344 15.37 24.93 -25.43
CA GLY A 344 15.24 25.44 -24.06
C GLY A 344 14.85 24.33 -23.09
N GLN A 345 14.38 24.72 -21.91
CA GLN A 345 14.02 23.81 -20.82
C GLN A 345 12.53 23.93 -20.50
N GLY A 346 11.98 22.85 -19.92
CA GLY A 346 10.62 22.83 -19.38
C GLY A 346 9.50 23.03 -20.41
N GLY A 347 8.34 23.40 -19.88
CA GLY A 347 7.11 23.58 -20.65
C GLY A 347 6.37 22.28 -21.00
N ARG A 348 5.35 22.42 -21.84
CA ARG A 348 4.45 21.35 -22.26
C ARG A 348 4.38 21.28 -23.77
N ILE A 349 4.44 20.08 -24.30
CA ILE A 349 4.31 19.81 -25.73
C ILE A 349 2.89 19.30 -26.01
N GLU A 350 2.26 19.86 -27.04
CA GLU A 350 0.97 19.45 -27.56
C GLU A 350 1.06 19.20 -29.05
N GLU A 351 0.56 18.04 -29.48
CA GLU A 351 0.36 17.75 -30.91
C GLU A 351 -1.00 18.34 -31.33
N VAL A 352 -0.98 19.19 -32.36
CA VAL A 352 -2.21 19.69 -32.98
C VAL A 352 -2.68 18.61 -33.95
N ILE A 353 -3.89 18.09 -33.74
CA ILE A 353 -4.49 17.05 -34.59
C ILE A 353 -5.71 17.59 -35.32
N ASN A 354 -5.98 17.05 -36.52
CA ASN A 354 -7.21 17.28 -37.29
C ASN A 354 -7.58 18.75 -37.54
N SER A 355 -6.59 19.62 -37.80
CA SER A 355 -6.83 21.01 -38.23
C SER A 355 -6.75 21.18 -39.75
N VAL A 356 -7.41 22.21 -40.28
CA VAL A 356 -7.29 22.62 -41.70
C VAL A 356 -5.84 22.91 -42.07
N GLU A 357 -5.09 23.47 -41.13
CA GLU A 357 -3.67 23.79 -41.29
C GLU A 357 -2.80 22.54 -41.47
N ASN A 358 -3.00 21.49 -40.66
CA ASN A 358 -2.33 20.19 -40.82
C ASN A 358 -2.57 19.60 -42.22
N ALA A 359 -3.83 19.63 -42.66
CA ALA A 359 -4.22 19.09 -43.97
C ALA A 359 -3.58 19.87 -45.12
N SER A 360 -3.52 21.20 -44.99
CA SER A 360 -2.92 22.10 -45.99
C SER A 360 -1.40 21.95 -46.09
N CYS A 361 -0.70 21.91 -44.96
CA CYS A 361 0.77 21.86 -44.95
C CYS A 361 1.35 20.45 -45.21
N GLN A 362 0.52 19.40 -45.15
CA GLN A 362 0.92 17.99 -45.15
C GLN A 362 2.05 17.72 -44.14
N CYS A 363 1.90 18.28 -42.94
CA CYS A 363 2.92 18.28 -41.90
C CYS A 363 2.30 18.00 -40.53
N LYS A 364 3.12 17.53 -39.59
CA LYS A 364 2.72 17.41 -38.20
C LYS A 364 3.03 18.71 -37.48
N ILE A 365 2.01 19.35 -36.90
CA ILE A 365 2.18 20.59 -36.14
C ILE A 365 2.27 20.27 -34.65
N ILE A 366 3.37 20.72 -34.03
CA ILE A 366 3.61 20.59 -32.60
C ILE A 366 3.70 21.99 -31.97
N LYS A 367 2.97 22.20 -30.87
CA LYS A 367 3.04 23.39 -30.04
C LYS A 367 3.86 23.11 -28.80
N TRP A 368 4.87 23.93 -28.55
CA TRP A 368 5.59 23.98 -27.29
C TRP A 368 5.13 25.20 -26.51
N ILE A 369 4.38 24.94 -25.44
CA ILE A 369 3.94 25.94 -24.48
C ILE A 369 5.03 26.04 -23.41
N LYS A 370 5.79 27.13 -23.42
CA LYS A 370 6.85 27.39 -22.46
C LYS A 370 6.28 27.71 -21.08
N GLU A 371 7.13 27.74 -20.06
CA GLU A 371 6.72 28.03 -18.68
C GLU A 371 6.15 29.45 -18.50
N ASP A 372 6.65 30.40 -19.29
CA ASP A 372 6.13 31.78 -19.39
C ASP A 372 4.81 31.88 -20.17
N LYS A 373 4.21 30.74 -20.55
CA LYS A 373 3.00 30.60 -21.38
C LYS A 373 3.14 31.09 -22.82
N THR A 374 4.34 31.45 -23.27
CA THR A 374 4.58 31.72 -24.70
C THR A 374 4.48 30.42 -25.49
N VAL A 375 3.96 30.50 -26.71
CA VAL A 375 3.72 29.34 -27.57
C VAL A 375 4.64 29.40 -28.79
N ALA A 376 5.50 28.40 -28.93
CA ALA A 376 6.28 28.16 -30.14
C ALA A 376 5.63 27.04 -30.95
N THR A 377 5.45 27.25 -32.25
CA THR A 377 4.83 26.26 -33.15
C THR A 377 5.88 25.72 -34.12
N TYR A 378 5.95 24.39 -34.24
CA TYR A 378 6.89 23.68 -35.09
C TYR A 378 6.15 22.83 -36.12
N TYR A 379 6.54 22.97 -37.38
CA TYR A 379 5.98 22.25 -38.51
C TYR A 379 6.96 21.15 -38.91
N LEU A 380 6.64 19.90 -38.53
CA LEU A 380 7.49 18.75 -38.78
C LEU A 380 7.11 18.12 -40.11
N LYS A 381 7.99 18.23 -41.11
CA LYS A 381 7.84 17.64 -42.44
C LYS A 381 9.18 17.25 -43.04
N ASN A 382 9.13 16.38 -44.04
CA ASN A 382 10.26 16.13 -44.93
C ASN A 382 10.49 17.39 -45.78
N MET A 383 11.74 17.82 -45.90
CA MET A 383 12.15 18.91 -46.78
C MET A 383 13.41 18.53 -47.55
N LEU A 384 13.62 19.13 -48.71
CA LEU A 384 14.86 18.95 -49.46
C LEU A 384 16.02 19.65 -48.73
N LEU A 385 17.22 19.08 -48.79
CA LEU A 385 18.42 19.67 -48.21
C LEU A 385 18.64 21.10 -48.72
N ASP A 386 18.44 21.34 -50.02
CA ASP A 386 18.58 22.65 -50.65
C ASP A 386 17.61 23.72 -50.11
N GLN A 387 16.53 23.31 -49.45
CA GLN A 387 15.58 24.23 -48.82
C GLN A 387 16.02 24.67 -47.42
N MET A 388 17.05 24.05 -46.84
CA MET A 388 17.63 24.49 -45.57
C MET A 388 18.50 25.72 -45.79
N LYS A 389 18.22 26.77 -45.01
CA LYS A 389 18.95 28.05 -45.08
C LYS A 389 20.17 28.09 -44.16
N ASP A 390 20.29 27.15 -43.23
CA ASP A 390 21.36 27.11 -42.23
C ASP A 390 22.59 26.40 -42.79
N ALA A 391 23.62 27.18 -43.15
CA ALA A 391 24.84 26.69 -43.75
C ALA A 391 25.65 25.78 -42.81
N GLU A 392 25.63 26.05 -41.50
CA GLU A 392 26.36 25.23 -40.52
C GLU A 392 25.67 23.88 -40.31
N LEU A 393 24.34 23.88 -40.28
CA LEU A 393 23.57 22.65 -40.26
C LEU A 393 23.87 21.79 -41.51
N LEU A 394 23.92 22.39 -42.71
CA LEU A 394 24.23 21.66 -43.96
C LEU A 394 25.63 21.01 -43.99
N LYS A 395 26.62 21.58 -43.27
CA LYS A 395 27.93 20.93 -43.12
C LYS A 395 27.83 19.64 -42.29
N LEU A 396 26.94 19.62 -41.31
CA LEU A 396 26.74 18.50 -40.40
C LEU A 396 25.80 17.44 -40.97
N ILE A 397 24.72 17.83 -41.64
CA ILE A 397 23.73 16.94 -42.24
C ILE A 397 23.62 17.10 -43.76
N ASN A 398 23.92 16.03 -44.48
CA ASN A 398 23.90 15.94 -45.94
C ASN A 398 23.71 14.48 -46.39
N GLU A 399 23.86 14.20 -47.67
CA GLU A 399 23.71 12.86 -48.25
C GLU A 399 24.64 11.84 -47.58
N LYS A 400 25.84 12.27 -47.13
CA LYS A 400 26.82 11.40 -46.45
C LYS A 400 26.45 11.11 -45.00
N SER A 401 25.36 11.69 -44.50
CA SER A 401 24.82 11.39 -43.17
C SER A 401 24.09 10.05 -43.13
N ILE A 402 23.93 9.36 -44.27
CA ILE A 402 23.25 8.07 -44.35
C ILE A 402 24.28 7.01 -44.76
N LEU A 403 24.38 5.96 -43.95
CA LEU A 403 25.23 4.81 -44.20
C LEU A 403 24.34 3.57 -44.33
N LEU A 404 24.53 2.80 -45.40
CA LEU A 404 23.85 1.51 -45.54
C LEU A 404 24.60 0.46 -44.73
N LYS A 405 23.86 -0.40 -44.03
CA LYS A 405 24.46 -1.54 -43.30
C LYS A 405 25.23 -2.45 -44.26
N ASP A 406 24.57 -2.80 -45.37
CA ASP A 406 25.14 -3.61 -46.43
C ASP A 406 25.46 -2.66 -47.62
N PRO A 407 26.72 -2.55 -48.06
CA PRO A 407 27.07 -1.73 -49.22
C PRO A 407 26.31 -2.19 -50.46
N ASP A 408 25.68 -1.26 -51.17
CA ASP A 408 25.00 -1.54 -52.43
C ASP A 408 25.92 -1.07 -53.58
N GLU A 409 26.32 -1.97 -54.48
CA GLU A 409 27.26 -1.68 -55.57
C GLU A 409 26.78 -0.54 -56.49
N PHE A 410 25.47 -0.28 -56.50
CA PHE A 410 24.81 0.74 -57.32
C PHE A 410 24.67 2.11 -56.63
N LEU A 411 24.99 2.23 -55.33
CA LEU A 411 24.94 3.51 -54.60
C LEU A 411 26.33 4.17 -54.57
N LEU A 412 26.90 4.41 -55.75
CA LEU A 412 27.99 5.37 -55.90
C LEU A 412 27.41 6.76 -55.66
N MET A 413 27.56 7.29 -54.44
CA MET A 413 27.36 8.71 -54.17
C MET A 413 28.43 9.48 -54.92
N ASN A 414 28.12 9.85 -56.17
CA ASN A 414 29.05 10.53 -57.04
C ASN A 414 29.53 11.82 -56.38
N LYS A 415 30.86 12.02 -56.41
CA LYS A 415 31.51 13.30 -56.15
C LYS A 415 30.96 14.32 -57.16
N HIS A 416 30.22 15.30 -56.67
CA HIS A 416 30.17 16.60 -57.30
C HIS A 416 31.01 17.57 -56.47
#